data_AF-A0A938DH10-F1
#
_entry.id   AF-A0A938DH10-F1
#
_cell.length_a   1.000
_cell.length_b   1.000
_cell.length_c   1.000
_cell.angle_alpha   90.00
_cell.angle_beta   90.00
_cell.angle_gamma   90.00
#
_symmetry.space_group_name_H-M   'P 1'
#
loop_
_entity.id
_entity.type
_entity.pdbx_description
1 polymer ?
#
loop_
_entity_poly.entity_id
_entity_poly.type
_entity_poly.pdbx_seq_one_letter_code
_entity_poly.pdbx_strand_id
1 'polypeptide(L)' 'MTPDNRTTVAVVGLGYVGLPLAVEFGKKFRTIGYDLSEEKVAAYRRHVDPTGEVSTEDLR' A
#
# COMPACT_ATOMS: atom_id res chain seq x y z
N MET A 1 2.24 11.25 -21.58
CA MET A 1 1.19 10.25 -21.31
C MET A 1 0.58 10.61 -19.97
N THR A 2 -0.60 11.24 -19.96
CA THR A 2 -1.40 11.34 -18.73
C THR A 2 -1.87 9.91 -18.39
N PRO A 3 -1.71 9.44 -17.14
CA PRO A 3 -2.28 8.17 -16.72
C PRO A 3 -3.77 8.14 -17.07
N ASP A 4 -4.21 7.08 -17.73
CA ASP A 4 -5.64 6.87 -17.95
C ASP A 4 -6.32 6.77 -16.58
N ASN A 5 -7.33 7.60 -16.32
CA ASN A 5 -7.98 7.75 -15.00
C ASN A 5 -8.80 6.50 -14.57
N ARG A 6 -8.55 5.36 -15.23
CA ARG A 6 -9.21 4.06 -15.03
C ARG A 6 -8.25 2.96 -14.59
N THR A 7 -6.94 3.17 -14.65
CA THR A 7 -5.98 2.12 -14.26
C THR A 7 -5.99 1.94 -12.75
N THR A 8 -6.30 0.71 -12.31
CA THR A 8 -6.22 0.30 -10.90
C THR A 8 -5.07 -0.69 -10.73
N VAL A 9 -4.19 -0.44 -9.79
CA VAL A 9 -3.07 -1.33 -9.44
C VAL A 9 -3.48 -2.16 -8.22
N ALA A 10 -3.27 -3.47 -8.28
CA ALA A 10 -3.44 -4.35 -7.12
C ALA A 10 -2.07 -4.90 -6.71
N VAL A 11 -1.73 -4.79 -5.43
CA VAL A 11 -0.53 -5.39 -4.84
C VAL A 11 -0.96 -6.49 -3.88
N VAL A 12 -0.60 -7.74 -4.21
CA VAL A 12 -0.93 -8.94 -3.44
C VAL A 12 0.31 -9.35 -2.64
N GLY A 13 0.18 -9.35 -1.32
CA GLY A 13 1.26 -9.47 -0.36
C GLY A 13 1.80 -8.11 0.05
N LEU A 14 1.58 -7.72 1.30
CA LEU A 14 2.01 -6.47 1.91
C LEU A 14 3.14 -6.74 2.91
N GLY A 15 4.19 -7.40 2.42
CA GLY A 15 5.45 -7.55 3.14
C GLY A 15 6.42 -6.42 2.84
N TYR A 16 7.70 -6.66 3.16
CA TYR A 16 8.81 -5.72 2.96
C TYR A 16 8.84 -5.06 1.57
N VAL A 17 8.59 -5.81 0.49
CA VAL A 17 8.57 -5.24 -0.88
C VAL A 17 7.20 -4.67 -1.24
N GLY A 18 6.13 -5.39 -0.88
CA GLY A 18 4.79 -5.10 -1.37
C GLY A 18 4.19 -3.84 -0.75
N LEU A 19 4.44 -3.58 0.53
CA LEU A 19 3.90 -2.40 1.21
C LEU A 19 4.48 -1.09 0.65
N PRO A 20 5.82 -0.89 0.56
CA PRO A 20 6.38 0.31 -0.09
C PRO A 20 5.92 0.45 -1.56
N LEU A 21 5.79 -0.65 -2.28
CA LEU A 21 5.32 -0.64 -3.66
C LEU A 21 3.86 -0.16 -3.78
N ALA A 22 2.98 -0.62 -2.88
CA ALA A 22 1.58 -0.20 -2.85
C ALA A 22 1.45 1.29 -2.53
N VAL A 23 2.28 1.81 -1.62
CA VAL A 23 2.35 3.23 -1.27
C VAL A 23 2.76 4.07 -2.48
N GLU A 24 3.86 3.71 -3.15
CA GLU A 24 4.38 4.47 -4.28
C GLU A 24 3.44 4.45 -5.49
N PHE A 25 2.75 3.33 -5.74
CA PHE A 25 1.70 3.30 -6.75
C PHE A 25 0.46 4.10 -6.32
N GLY A 26 0.10 4.11 -5.04
CA GLY A 26 -1.00 4.90 -4.49
C GLY A 26 -0.86 6.40 -4.76
N LYS A 27 0.37 6.91 -4.83
CA LYS A 27 0.69 8.30 -5.17
C LYS A 27 0.35 8.66 -6.64
N LYS A 28 0.18 7.68 -7.53
CA LYS A 28 0.00 7.88 -8.99
C LYS A 28 -1.25 7.24 -9.58
N PHE A 29 -1.72 6.14 -8.98
CA PHE A 29 -2.83 5.33 -9.45
C PHE A 29 -3.71 4.92 -8.28
N ARG A 30 -5.00 4.65 -8.55
CA ARG A 30 -5.85 3.96 -7.59
C ARG A 30 -5.21 2.61 -7.28
N THR A 31 -4.80 2.40 -6.03
CA THR A 31 -4.06 1.21 -5.63
C THR A 31 -4.81 0.44 -4.54
N ILE A 32 -4.88 -0.88 -4.67
CA ILE A 32 -5.50 -1.80 -3.72
C ILE A 32 -4.41 -2.71 -3.17
N GLY A 33 -4.14 -2.62 -1.87
CA GLY A 33 -3.29 -3.57 -1.16
C GLY A 33 -4.11 -4.73 -0.61
N TYR A 34 -3.62 -5.97 -0.79
CA TYR A 34 -4.23 -7.18 -0.26
C TYR A 34 -3.18 -8.05 0.44
N ASP A 35 -3.50 -8.55 1.63
CA ASP A 35 -2.67 -9.53 2.35
C ASP A 35 -3.59 -10.51 3.09
N LEU A 36 -3.12 -11.74 3.31
CA LEU A 36 -3.86 -12.76 4.07
C LEU A 36 -3.83 -12.48 5.59
N SER A 37 -2.83 -11.73 6.06
CA SER A 37 -2.71 -11.35 7.46
C SER A 37 -3.64 -10.18 7.79
N GLU A 38 -4.78 -10.49 8.40
CA GLU A 38 -5.73 -9.48 8.88
C GLU A 38 -5.08 -8.51 9.88
N GLU A 39 -4.16 -8.99 10.71
CA GLU A 39 -3.41 -8.20 11.68
C GLU A 39 -2.58 -7.10 10.99
N LYS A 40 -1.80 -7.46 9.97
CA LYS A 40 -1.02 -6.48 9.18
C LYS A 40 -1.93 -5.45 8.53
N VAL A 41 -3.00 -5.91 7.87
CA VAL A 41 -3.96 -5.02 7.21
C VAL A 41 -4.59 -4.05 8.22
N ALA A 42 -4.94 -4.52 9.42
CA ALA A 42 -5.47 -3.67 10.48
C ALA A 42 -4.44 -2.66 11.02
N ALA A 43 -3.15 -3.02 11.09
CA ALA A 43 -2.08 -2.10 11.45
C ALA A 43 -1.91 -1.00 10.38
N TYR A 44 -1.82 -1.38 9.09
CA TYR A 44 -1.67 -0.43 7.99
C TYR A 44 -2.85 0.54 7.88
N ARG A 45 -4.09 0.07 8.10
CA ARG A 45 -5.29 0.94 8.17
C ARG A 45 -5.28 1.94 9.32
N ARG A 46 -4.45 1.69 10.35
CA ARG A 46 -4.20 2.62 11.46
C ARG A 46 -2.96 3.48 11.22
N HIS A 47 -2.39 3.43 10.00
CA HIS A 47 -1.18 4.14 9.61
C HIS A 47 0.06 3.69 10.39
N VAL A 48 0.08 2.43 10.80
CA VAL A 48 1.18 1.80 11.54
C VAL A 48 1.76 0.67 10.71
N ASP A 49 3.02 0.78 10.34
CA ASP A 49 3.82 -0.33 9.83
C ASP A 49 4.68 -0.90 10.97
N PRO A 50 4.42 -2.13 11.44
CA PRO A 50 5.22 -2.74 12.51
C PRO A 50 6.65 -3.07 12.10
N THR A 51 6.97 -3.03 10.80
CA THR A 51 8.33 -3.28 10.29
C THR A 51 9.18 -2.01 10.21
N GLY A 52 8.56 -0.83 10.18
CA GLY A 52 9.25 0.46 10.06
C GLY A 52 9.77 0.77 8.65
N GLU A 53 9.35 0.00 7.64
CA GLU A 53 9.73 0.18 6.23
C GLU A 53 9.04 1.40 5.61
N VAL A 54 7.83 1.72 6.09
CA VAL A 54 7.02 2.83 5.61
C VAL A 54 6.66 3.76 6.78
N SER A 55 6.76 5.07 6.53
CA SER A 55 6.39 6.08 7.52
C SER A 55 4.87 6.14 7.76
N THR A 56 4.46 6.63 8.93
CA THR A 56 3.03 6.86 9.23
C THR A 56 2.44 7.86 8.24
N GLU A 57 3.22 8.84 7.79
CA GLU A 57 2.84 9.84 6.81
C GLU A 57 2.58 9.23 5.44
N ASP A 58 3.41 8.27 5.01
CA ASP A 58 3.25 7.58 3.72
C ASP A 58 2.05 6.63 3.68
N LEU A 59 1.56 6.18 4.84
CA LEU A 59 0.37 5.33 4.94
C LEU A 59 -0.95 6.10 4.94
N ARG A 60 -0.92 7.41 5.19
CA ARG A 60 -2.11 8.29 5.22
C ARG A 60 -2.58 8.68 3.84
#